data_AF-A0A8B9U1D2-F1
#
_entry.id   AF-A0A8B9U1D2-F1
#
_cell.length_a   1.000
_cell.length_b   1.000
_cell.length_c   1.000
_cell.angle_alpha   90.00
_cell.angle_beta   90.00
_cell.angle_gamma   90.00
#
_symmetry.space_group_name_H-M   'P 1'
#
loop_
_entity.id
_entity.type
_entity.pdbx_description
1 polymer ?
#
loop_
_entity_poly.entity_id
_entity_poly.type
_entity_poly.pdbx_seq_one_letter_code
_entity_poly.pdbx_strand_id
1 'polypeptide(L)'
;MTTATMQVSQKDFEKAQEQLKLLKKDPGNETKLKLYALFKQATEGPCNSPKPGMLDFVKKAKWDAWNSLGNLSQDNARQKYTELVSSLISAESAGQTKDASPEESRHGGYETIIVTTKNNITKIMFNRPERKNAINHQMYREIIKALHEAGKDDSTIAVITGNGEYYTSGNDLNNFANVKPNEMEKMAKDGAVLLK
;
A
#
# COMPACT_ATOMS: atom_id res chain seq x y z
N MET A 1 33.17 -15.71 -15.33
CA MET A 1 32.69 -16.19 -14.01
C MET A 1 31.22 -16.50 -14.16
N THR A 2 30.87 -17.78 -14.15
CA THR A 2 29.50 -18.26 -14.35
C THR A 2 28.73 -18.05 -13.04
N THR A 3 27.80 -17.10 -13.01
CA THR A 3 26.90 -16.93 -11.87
C THR A 3 26.07 -18.20 -11.77
N ALA A 4 26.27 -18.99 -10.71
CA ALA A 4 25.43 -20.14 -10.41
C ALA A 4 24.00 -19.64 -10.18
N THR A 5 23.12 -19.84 -11.15
CA THR A 5 21.68 -19.66 -10.96
C THR A 5 21.23 -20.61 -9.86
N MET A 6 20.90 -20.08 -8.68
CA MET A 6 20.18 -20.82 -7.65
C MET A 6 18.82 -21.20 -8.24
N GLN A 7 18.70 -22.43 -8.73
CA GLN A 7 17.46 -22.96 -9.25
C GLN A 7 16.50 -23.17 -8.08
N VAL A 8 15.47 -22.34 -8.01
CA VAL A 8 14.46 -22.40 -6.96
C VAL A 8 13.64 -23.67 -7.14
N SER A 9 13.58 -24.51 -6.10
CA SER A 9 12.86 -25.77 -6.17
C SER A 9 11.34 -25.55 -6.15
N GLN A 10 10.58 -26.51 -6.66
CA GLN A 10 9.11 -26.50 -6.56
C GLN A 10 8.64 -26.35 -5.11
N LYS A 11 9.37 -26.94 -4.16
CA LYS A 11 9.10 -26.85 -2.72
C LYS A 11 9.30 -25.43 -2.17
N ASP A 12 10.31 -24.71 -2.65
CA ASP A 12 10.55 -23.32 -2.25
C ASP A 12 9.46 -22.39 -2.80
N PHE A 13 8.98 -22.66 -4.01
CA PHE A 13 7.84 -21.95 -4.59
C PHE A 13 6.56 -22.17 -3.77
N GLU A 14 6.23 -23.41 -3.41
CA GLU A 14 5.09 -23.73 -2.55
C GLU A 14 5.20 -23.08 -1.18
N LYS A 15 6.39 -23.11 -0.57
CA LYS A 15 6.66 -22.43 0.70
C LYS A 15 6.42 -20.92 0.58
N ALA A 16 6.87 -20.30 -0.51
CA ALA A 16 6.61 -18.88 -0.76
C ALA A 16 5.11 -18.57 -0.93
N GLN A 17 4.32 -19.47 -1.54
CA GLN A 17 2.87 -19.29 -1.60
C GLN A 17 2.22 -19.31 -0.22
N GLU A 18 2.65 -20.21 0.67
CA GLU A 18 2.16 -20.26 2.05
C GLU A 18 2.57 -19.01 2.84
N GLN A 19 3.82 -18.56 2.70
CA GLN A 19 4.27 -17.35 3.37
C GLN A 19 3.55 -16.09 2.87
N LEU A 20 3.22 -16.00 1.57
CA LEU A 20 2.44 -14.90 1.01
C LEU A 20 1.05 -14.80 1.65
N LYS A 21 0.39 -15.93 1.96
CA LYS A 21 -0.92 -15.95 2.63
C LYS A 21 -0.88 -15.42 4.06
N LEU A 22 0.30 -15.47 4.70
CA LEU A 22 0.50 -15.01 6.08
C LEU A 22 0.78 -13.51 6.18
N LEU A 23 0.99 -12.82 5.05
CA LEU A 23 1.14 -11.37 5.03
C LEU A 23 -0.13 -10.72 5.60
N LYS A 24 0.07 -9.85 6.59
CA LYS A 24 -1.02 -9.08 7.20
C LYS A 24 -1.33 -7.82 6.40
N LYS A 25 -0.32 -7.25 5.74
CA LYS A 25 -0.45 -6.03 4.94
C LYS A 25 -0.78 -6.35 3.48
N ASP A 26 -1.68 -5.57 2.89
CA ASP A 26 -1.97 -5.63 1.46
C ASP A 26 -0.74 -5.12 0.67
N PRO A 27 -0.12 -5.94 -0.20
CA PRO A 27 1.06 -5.54 -0.95
C PRO A 27 0.76 -4.58 -2.12
N GLY A 28 -0.50 -4.18 -2.31
CA GLY A 28 -0.95 -3.27 -3.37
C GLY A 28 -1.28 -4.00 -4.68
N ASN A 29 -2.10 -3.35 -5.50
CA ASN A 29 -2.64 -3.94 -6.74
C ASN A 29 -1.55 -4.28 -7.76
N GLU A 30 -0.52 -3.44 -7.91
CA GLU A 30 0.58 -3.69 -8.85
C GLU A 30 1.35 -4.96 -8.47
N THR A 31 1.68 -5.12 -7.19
CA THR A 31 2.37 -6.30 -6.67
C THR A 31 1.50 -7.55 -6.80
N LYS A 32 0.19 -7.45 -6.51
CA LYS A 32 -0.76 -8.55 -6.72
C LYS A 32 -0.81 -9.00 -8.18
N LEU A 33 -0.78 -8.06 -9.13
CA LEU A 33 -0.74 -8.38 -10.56
C LEU A 33 0.58 -9.06 -10.97
N LYS A 34 1.72 -8.58 -10.45
CA LYS A 34 3.04 -9.22 -10.68
C LYS A 34 3.08 -10.65 -10.12
N LEU A 35 2.63 -10.83 -8.87
CA LEU A 35 2.54 -12.15 -8.23
C LEU A 35 1.62 -13.10 -9.01
N TYR A 36 0.46 -12.60 -9.46
CA TYR A 36 -0.46 -13.37 -10.30
C TYR A 36 0.20 -13.80 -11.62
N ALA A 37 0.84 -12.87 -12.34
CA ALA A 37 1.48 -13.15 -13.61
C ALA A 37 2.61 -14.19 -13.46
N LEU A 38 3.48 -14.00 -12.47
CA LEU A 38 4.57 -14.93 -12.18
C LEU A 38 4.06 -16.31 -11.75
N PHE A 39 2.99 -16.36 -10.94
CA PHE A 39 2.34 -17.60 -10.56
C PHE A 39 1.80 -18.35 -11.79
N LYS A 40 1.03 -17.67 -12.65
CA LYS A 40 0.47 -18.25 -13.88
C LYS A 40 1.58 -18.72 -14.83
N GLN A 41 2.64 -17.94 -14.99
CA GLN A 41 3.78 -18.33 -15.81
C GLN A 41 4.52 -19.53 -15.22
N ALA A 42 4.66 -19.62 -13.89
CA ALA A 42 5.31 -20.74 -13.22
C ALA A 42 4.50 -22.04 -13.35
N THR A 43 3.16 -21.98 -13.28
CA THR A 43 2.31 -23.18 -13.31
C THR A 43 1.89 -23.60 -14.71
N GLU A 44 1.63 -22.64 -15.60
CA GLU A 44 1.02 -22.88 -16.92
C GLU A 44 1.92 -22.46 -18.09
N GLY A 45 3.03 -21.76 -17.83
CA GLY A 45 3.92 -21.27 -18.88
C GLY A 45 3.40 -20.00 -19.56
N PRO A 46 3.84 -19.72 -20.81
CA PRO A 46 3.45 -18.53 -21.57
C PRO A 46 1.94 -18.35 -21.69
N CYS A 47 1.50 -17.09 -21.70
CA CYS A 47 0.08 -16.76 -21.77
C CYS A 47 -0.59 -17.37 -23.01
N ASN A 48 -1.55 -18.26 -22.77
CA ASN A 48 -2.32 -18.97 -23.79
C ASN A 48 -3.81 -18.58 -23.80
N SER A 49 -4.21 -17.64 -22.95
CA SER A 49 -5.59 -17.20 -22.80
C SER A 49 -5.95 -16.13 -23.84
N PRO A 50 -7.19 -16.11 -24.36
CA PRO A 50 -7.62 -15.07 -25.28
C PRO A 50 -7.66 -13.70 -24.58
N LYS A 51 -7.36 -12.63 -25.34
CA LYS A 51 -7.35 -11.26 -24.82
C LYS A 51 -8.76 -10.86 -24.35
N PRO A 52 -8.95 -10.47 -23.07
CA PRO A 52 -10.25 -10.03 -22.56
C PRO A 52 -10.76 -8.76 -23.24
N GLY A 53 -12.08 -8.60 -23.29
CA GLY A 53 -12.73 -7.40 -23.82
C GLY A 53 -12.45 -6.14 -23.00
N MET A 54 -12.53 -4.96 -23.62
CA MET A 54 -12.13 -3.67 -23.02
C MET A 54 -12.95 -3.24 -21.80
N LEU A 55 -14.15 -3.81 -21.59
CA LEU A 55 -15.02 -3.49 -20.45
C LEU A 55 -14.67 -4.27 -19.17
N ASP A 56 -13.81 -5.29 -19.24
CA ASP A 56 -13.38 -6.09 -18.08
C ASP A 56 -11.96 -5.71 -17.65
N PHE A 57 -11.84 -4.56 -16.97
CA PHE A 57 -10.56 -3.97 -16.57
C PHE A 57 -9.69 -4.90 -15.72
N VAL A 58 -10.30 -5.69 -14.83
CA VAL A 58 -9.57 -6.57 -13.91
C VAL A 58 -9.02 -7.78 -14.66
N LYS A 59 -9.83 -8.44 -15.49
CA LYS A 59 -9.33 -9.54 -16.32
C LYS A 59 -8.32 -9.05 -17.33
N LYS A 60 -8.55 -7.88 -17.92
CA LYS A 60 -7.59 -7.24 -18.82
C LYS A 60 -6.25 -6.97 -18.13
N ALA A 61 -6.23 -6.41 -16.93
CA ALA A 61 -5.00 -6.14 -16.19
C ALA A 61 -4.24 -7.44 -15.83
N LYS A 62 -4.95 -8.49 -15.41
CA LYS A 62 -4.37 -9.81 -15.16
C LYS A 62 -3.79 -10.45 -16.42
N TRP A 63 -4.52 -10.35 -17.54
CA TRP A 63 -4.07 -10.85 -18.83
C TRP A 63 -2.87 -10.08 -19.34
N ASP A 64 -2.90 -8.74 -19.30
CA ASP A 64 -1.80 -7.88 -19.73
C ASP A 64 -0.53 -8.19 -18.90
N ALA A 65 -0.66 -8.37 -17.58
CA ALA A 65 0.44 -8.73 -16.70
C ALA A 65 1.04 -10.10 -17.05
N TRP A 66 0.22 -11.14 -17.25
CA TRP A 66 0.72 -12.47 -17.64
C TRP A 66 1.30 -12.48 -19.05
N ASN A 67 0.62 -11.87 -20.01
CA ASN A 67 1.07 -11.76 -21.40
C ASN A 67 2.40 -10.99 -21.52
N SER A 68 2.65 -9.99 -20.67
CA SER A 68 3.90 -9.23 -20.66
C SER A 68 5.15 -10.06 -20.33
N LEU A 69 4.99 -11.22 -19.70
CA LEU A 69 6.10 -12.12 -19.37
C LEU A 69 6.63 -12.89 -20.60
N GLY A 70 5.86 -12.94 -21.69
CA GLY A 70 6.26 -13.56 -22.95
C GLY A 70 6.70 -15.02 -22.78
N ASN A 71 7.92 -15.33 -23.22
CA ASN A 71 8.50 -16.67 -23.22
C ASN A 71 9.33 -16.99 -21.96
N LEU A 72 9.11 -16.28 -20.85
CA LEU A 72 9.79 -16.56 -19.59
C LEU A 72 9.58 -18.02 -19.18
N SER A 73 10.66 -18.75 -18.89
CA SER A 73 10.55 -20.15 -18.47
C SER A 73 9.84 -20.28 -17.12
N GLN A 74 9.23 -21.44 -16.88
CA GLN A 74 8.58 -21.74 -15.59
C GLN A 74 9.56 -21.64 -14.42
N ASP A 75 10.82 -22.08 -14.61
CA ASP A 75 11.88 -21.97 -13.61
C ASP A 75 12.21 -20.52 -13.26
N ASN A 76 12.38 -19.67 -14.27
CA ASN A 76 12.67 -18.25 -14.04
C ASN A 76 11.45 -17.52 -13.43
N ALA A 77 10.23 -17.95 -13.76
CA ALA A 77 9.01 -17.44 -13.14
C ALA A 77 8.93 -17.83 -11.66
N ARG A 78 9.24 -19.08 -11.30
CA ARG A 78 9.33 -19.54 -9.91
C ARG A 78 10.37 -18.74 -9.14
N GLN A 79 11.55 -18.54 -9.72
CA GLN A 79 12.62 -17.74 -9.10
C GLN A 79 12.18 -16.30 -8.84
N LYS A 80 11.65 -15.60 -9.86
CA LYS A 80 11.16 -14.23 -9.69
C LYS A 80 10.01 -14.14 -8.68
N TYR A 81 9.16 -15.17 -8.59
CA TYR A 81 8.08 -15.23 -7.62
C TYR A 81 8.62 -15.34 -6.19
N THR A 82 9.56 -16.25 -5.93
CA THR A 82 10.12 -16.43 -4.59
C THR A 82 10.96 -15.23 -4.15
N GLU A 83 11.71 -14.61 -5.07
CA GLU A 83 12.43 -13.35 -4.81
C GLU A 83 11.46 -12.23 -4.42
N LEU A 84 10.36 -12.06 -5.16
CA LEU A 84 9.36 -11.04 -4.85
C LEU A 84 8.69 -11.30 -3.51
N VAL A 85 8.29 -12.54 -3.22
CA VAL A 85 7.68 -12.91 -1.93
C VAL A 85 8.66 -12.69 -0.78
N SER A 86 9.93 -13.12 -0.93
CA SER A 86 10.97 -12.89 0.06
C SER A 86 11.15 -11.39 0.33
N SER A 87 11.17 -10.57 -0.72
CA SER A 87 11.25 -9.11 -0.59
C SER A 87 10.05 -8.52 0.17
N LEU A 88 8.84 -9.04 -0.04
CA LEU A 88 7.64 -8.57 0.67
C LEU A 88 7.66 -8.94 2.15
N ILE A 89 8.10 -10.17 2.47
CA ILE A 89 8.24 -10.62 3.87
C ILE A 89 9.34 -9.84 4.58
N SER A 90 10.46 -9.62 3.91
CA SER A 90 11.54 -8.75 4.42
C SER A 90 11.05 -7.32 4.63
N ALA A 91 10.24 -6.78 3.72
CA ALA A 91 9.66 -5.45 3.89
C ALA A 91 8.60 -5.39 5.01
N GLU A 92 7.81 -6.45 5.21
CA GLU A 92 6.84 -6.54 6.32
C GLU A 92 7.56 -6.63 7.67
N SER A 93 8.65 -7.38 7.73
CA SER A 93 9.49 -7.56 8.93
C SER A 93 10.38 -6.33 9.21
N ALA A 94 10.88 -5.66 8.16
CA ALA A 94 11.61 -4.39 8.28
C ALA A 94 10.66 -3.23 8.61
N GLY A 95 9.39 -3.31 8.22
CA GLY A 95 8.33 -2.46 8.74
C GLY A 95 8.04 -2.65 10.24
N GLN A 96 8.76 -3.55 10.92
CA GLN A 96 8.77 -3.72 12.37
C GLN A 96 10.11 -3.35 13.04
N THR A 97 11.17 -2.97 12.31
CA THR A 97 12.38 -2.37 12.89
C THR A 97 13.14 -1.49 11.89
N LYS A 98 13.51 -0.27 12.34
CA LYS A 98 14.23 0.83 11.67
C LYS A 98 13.38 1.93 11.03
N ASP A 99 12.74 2.72 11.88
CA ASP A 99 13.24 4.09 12.09
C ASP A 99 13.14 4.41 13.59
N ALA A 100 14.26 4.23 14.29
CA ALA A 100 14.45 4.64 15.66
C ALA A 100 15.80 5.35 15.75
N SER A 101 15.82 6.62 15.32
CA SER A 101 16.58 7.62 16.06
C SER A 101 15.66 8.11 17.18
N PRO A 102 16.03 7.94 18.46
CA PRO A 102 15.21 8.34 19.58
C PRO A 102 15.38 9.83 19.79
N GLU A 103 14.56 10.65 19.14
CA GLU A 103 14.19 11.95 19.66
C GLU A 103 12.85 12.39 19.06
N GLU A 104 11.82 12.23 19.89
CA GLU A 104 10.52 12.94 19.82
C GLU A 104 9.55 12.54 18.69
N SER A 105 9.12 11.28 18.68
CA SER A 105 7.82 10.93 18.07
C SER A 105 6.76 10.73 19.17
N ARG A 106 5.90 11.73 19.36
CA ARG A 106 4.61 11.50 20.03
C ARG A 106 3.70 10.84 19.01
N HIS A 107 3.69 9.51 18.95
CA HIS A 107 2.59 8.78 18.34
C HIS A 107 1.33 9.05 19.18
N GLY A 108 0.61 10.14 18.90
CA GLY A 108 -0.59 10.59 19.62
C GLY A 108 -1.82 9.69 19.45
N GLY A 109 -1.64 8.39 19.19
CA GLY A 109 -2.71 7.43 18.92
C GLY A 109 -3.35 7.59 17.54
N TYR A 110 -2.65 8.19 16.58
CA TYR A 110 -3.12 8.36 15.20
C TYR A 110 -2.82 7.11 14.37
N GLU A 111 -3.78 6.68 13.53
CA GLU A 111 -3.60 5.50 12.68
C GLU A 111 -3.18 5.87 11.26
N THR A 112 -3.62 7.03 10.76
CA THR A 112 -3.46 7.44 9.36
C THR A 112 -2.54 8.63 9.15
N ILE A 113 -2.06 9.25 10.22
CA ILE A 113 -1.04 10.31 10.20
C ILE A 113 0.07 10.04 11.22
N ILE A 114 1.24 10.63 10.99
CA ILE A 114 2.35 10.68 11.95
C ILE A 114 2.54 12.15 12.33
N VAL A 115 2.59 12.45 13.63
CA VAL A 115 2.75 13.82 14.13
C VAL A 115 4.03 13.92 14.96
N THR A 116 4.86 14.92 14.67
CA THR A 116 6.03 15.26 15.48
C THR A 116 6.08 16.76 15.72
N THR A 117 6.60 17.19 16.87
CA THR A 117 6.81 18.61 17.16
C THR A 117 8.26 18.78 17.57
N LYS A 118 9.00 19.63 16.84
CA LYS A 118 10.41 19.97 17.16
C LYS A 118 10.67 21.42 16.83
N ASN A 119 11.37 22.14 17.71
CA ASN A 119 11.73 23.55 17.53
C ASN A 119 10.52 24.45 17.14
N ASN A 120 9.39 24.28 17.84
CA ASN A 120 8.12 24.98 17.60
C ASN A 120 7.51 24.75 16.20
N ILE A 121 7.92 23.69 15.51
CA ILE A 121 7.32 23.25 14.25
C ILE A 121 6.62 21.92 14.49
N THR A 122 5.29 21.90 14.36
CA THR A 122 4.52 20.65 14.27
C THR A 122 4.54 20.16 12.84
N LYS A 123 5.00 18.93 12.61
CA LYS A 123 4.92 18.25 11.33
C LYS A 123 3.83 17.18 11.38
N ILE A 124 2.85 17.30 10.49
CA ILE A 124 1.77 16.34 10.28
C ILE A 124 2.02 15.62 8.94
N MET A 125 2.40 14.36 9.01
CA MET A 125 2.69 13.51 7.85
C MET A 125 1.52 12.57 7.57
N PHE A 126 0.95 12.61 6.37
CA PHE A 126 -0.05 11.63 5.94
C PHE A 126 0.61 10.27 5.78
N ASN A 127 -0.02 9.22 6.32
CA ASN A 127 0.58 7.89 6.45
C ASN A 127 -0.32 6.80 5.88
N ARG A 128 -0.67 6.94 4.59
CA ARG A 128 -1.29 5.90 3.75
C ARG A 128 -0.55 5.78 2.41
N PRO A 129 0.78 5.55 2.41
CA PRO A 129 1.60 5.58 1.20
C PRO A 129 1.13 4.58 0.13
N GLU A 130 0.60 3.42 0.54
CA GLU A 130 0.04 2.39 -0.32
C GLU A 130 -1.21 2.85 -1.10
N ARG A 131 -1.84 3.93 -0.64
CA ARG A 131 -2.97 4.62 -1.29
C ARG A 131 -2.58 6.01 -1.77
N LYS A 132 -1.29 6.27 -2.00
CA LYS A 132 -0.76 7.60 -2.37
C LYS A 132 -1.23 8.71 -1.44
N ASN A 133 -1.33 8.40 -0.15
CA ASN A 133 -1.82 9.29 0.89
C ASN A 133 -3.21 9.88 0.59
N ALA A 134 -4.10 9.09 -0.03
CA ALA A 134 -5.50 9.48 -0.23
C ALA A 134 -6.19 9.73 1.13
N ILE A 135 -6.93 10.83 1.22
CA ILE A 135 -7.55 11.30 2.46
C ILE A 135 -8.91 10.62 2.63
N ASN A 136 -9.04 9.83 3.70
CA ASN A 136 -10.30 9.23 4.11
C ASN A 136 -10.93 9.98 5.30
N HIS A 137 -12.15 9.61 5.69
CA HIS A 137 -12.84 10.24 6.82
C HIS A 137 -12.06 10.18 8.14
N GLN A 138 -11.33 9.09 8.38
CA GLN A 138 -10.51 8.97 9.57
C GLN A 138 -9.36 9.97 9.56
N MET A 139 -8.63 10.05 8.46
CA MET A 139 -7.53 10.99 8.27
C MET A 139 -8.00 12.44 8.41
N TYR A 140 -9.18 12.79 7.89
CA TYR A 140 -9.78 14.11 8.15
C TYR A 140 -9.92 14.41 9.64
N ARG A 141 -10.50 13.48 10.41
CA ARG A 141 -10.65 13.65 11.87
C ARG A 141 -9.31 13.78 12.59
N GLU A 142 -8.34 12.96 12.18
CA GLU A 142 -7.00 12.96 12.77
C GLU A 142 -6.24 14.26 12.45
N ILE A 143 -6.30 14.76 11.21
CA ILE A 143 -5.70 16.04 10.81
C ILE A 143 -6.31 17.19 11.61
N ILE A 144 -7.64 17.25 11.73
CA ILE A 144 -8.32 18.31 12.49
C ILE A 144 -7.89 18.28 13.95
N LYS A 145 -7.87 17.08 14.55
CA LYS A 145 -7.42 16.91 15.94
C LYS A 145 -5.96 17.36 16.10
N ALA A 146 -5.06 16.95 15.21
CA ALA A 146 -3.65 17.31 15.26
C ALA A 146 -3.43 18.83 15.09
N LEU A 147 -4.16 19.47 14.18
CA LEU A 147 -4.12 20.93 14.01
C LEU A 147 -4.68 21.68 15.23
N HIS A 148 -5.76 21.20 15.83
CA HIS A 148 -6.28 21.76 17.08
C HIS A 148 -5.31 21.61 18.25
N GLU A 149 -4.58 20.49 18.32
CA GLU A 149 -3.54 20.28 19.34
C GLU A 149 -2.34 21.20 19.11
N ALA A 150 -1.89 21.34 17.85
CA ALA A 150 -0.83 22.28 17.47
C ALA A 150 -1.20 23.75 17.71
N GLY A 151 -2.50 24.11 17.60
CA GLY A 151 -2.97 25.45 17.92
C GLY A 151 -3.04 25.76 19.43
N LYS A 152 -2.88 24.74 20.28
CA LYS A 152 -2.90 24.87 21.74
C LYS A 152 -1.51 24.70 22.38
N ASP A 153 -0.55 24.18 21.64
CA ASP A 153 0.84 24.09 22.09
C ASP A 153 1.64 25.34 21.67
N ASP A 154 2.91 25.41 22.04
CA ASP A 154 3.79 26.55 21.72
C ASP A 154 4.30 26.52 20.26
N SER A 155 3.68 25.72 19.37
CA SER A 155 4.09 25.65 17.97
C SER A 155 3.76 26.94 17.23
N THR A 156 4.74 27.43 16.51
CA THR A 156 4.63 28.62 15.66
C THR A 156 4.18 28.27 14.25
N ILE A 157 4.54 27.07 13.77
CA ILE A 157 4.29 26.63 12.39
C ILE A 157 3.80 25.18 12.38
N ALA A 158 2.74 24.92 11.62
CA ALA A 158 2.32 23.57 11.26
C ALA A 158 2.70 23.27 9.80
N VAL A 159 3.43 22.18 9.57
CA VAL A 159 3.81 21.67 8.25
C VAL A 159 3.02 20.41 7.96
N ILE A 160 2.31 20.39 6.84
CA ILE A 160 1.59 19.21 6.36
C ILE A 160 2.34 18.62 5.17
N THR A 161 2.64 17.33 5.23
CA THR A 161 3.34 16.61 4.14
C THR A 161 2.91 15.14 4.08
N GLY A 162 3.45 14.36 3.15
CA GLY A 162 3.14 12.94 2.97
C GLY A 162 4.31 12.03 3.31
N ASN A 163 4.03 10.88 3.91
CA ASN A 163 4.99 9.79 4.07
C ASN A 163 5.14 9.03 2.74
N GLY A 164 6.36 8.66 2.38
CA GLY A 164 6.67 8.00 1.11
C GLY A 164 6.81 8.96 -0.07
N GLU A 165 6.49 8.47 -1.28
CA GLU A 165 6.80 9.15 -2.55
C GLU A 165 5.88 10.36 -2.86
N TYR A 166 4.68 10.40 -2.30
CA TYR A 166 3.65 11.39 -2.67
C TYR A 166 3.15 12.17 -1.47
N TYR A 167 2.87 13.47 -1.65
CA TYR A 167 2.14 14.27 -0.66
C TYR A 167 0.72 13.73 -0.42
N THR A 168 -0.16 13.82 -1.42
CA THR A 168 -1.50 13.20 -1.42
C THR A 168 -2.07 13.12 -2.84
N SER A 169 -2.88 12.09 -3.11
CA SER A 169 -3.72 12.00 -4.32
C SER A 169 -5.10 12.64 -4.17
N GLY A 170 -5.39 13.32 -3.05
CA GLY A 170 -6.70 13.92 -2.75
C GLY A 170 -7.64 12.95 -2.01
N ASN A 171 -8.95 13.10 -2.21
CA ASN A 171 -9.97 12.33 -1.49
C ASN A 171 -9.99 10.84 -1.90
N ASP A 172 -10.11 9.96 -0.91
CA ASP A 172 -10.31 8.52 -1.13
C ASP A 172 -11.76 8.23 -1.55
N LEU A 173 -12.03 8.25 -2.86
CA LEU A 173 -13.38 8.09 -3.44
C LEU A 173 -14.06 6.77 -3.07
N ASN A 174 -13.30 5.71 -2.77
CA ASN A 174 -13.85 4.43 -2.33
C ASN A 174 -14.53 4.53 -0.95
N ASN A 175 -14.17 5.55 -0.15
CA ASN A 175 -14.78 5.80 1.15
C ASN A 175 -16.08 6.61 1.02
N PHE A 176 -16.16 7.50 0.02
CA PHE A 176 -17.36 8.31 -0.26
C PHE A 176 -18.43 7.56 -1.06
N ALA A 177 -18.05 6.51 -1.81
CA ALA A 177 -18.96 5.78 -2.69
C ALA A 177 -19.74 4.63 -2.02
N ASN A 178 -19.32 4.17 -0.84
CA ASN A 178 -19.88 2.98 -0.17
C ASN A 178 -20.73 3.30 1.08
N VAL A 179 -21.48 4.41 1.03
CA VAL A 179 -22.33 4.85 2.14
C VAL A 179 -23.68 4.14 2.05
N LYS A 180 -24.10 3.46 3.12
CA LYS A 180 -25.43 2.87 3.17
C LYS A 180 -26.48 4.01 3.17
N PRO A 181 -27.66 3.83 2.54
CA PRO A 181 -28.66 4.89 2.45
C PRO A 181 -29.05 5.53 3.79
N ASN A 182 -29.07 4.74 4.87
CA ASN A 182 -29.37 5.18 6.24
C ASN A 182 -28.22 5.93 6.94
N GLU A 183 -27.02 5.94 6.37
CA GLU A 183 -25.84 6.66 6.90
C GLU A 183 -25.53 7.93 6.12
N MET A 184 -26.22 8.14 4.98
CA MET A 184 -26.00 9.26 4.08
C MET A 184 -26.29 10.62 4.73
N GLU A 185 -27.37 10.72 5.51
CA GLU A 185 -27.72 11.97 6.21
C GLU A 185 -26.69 12.32 7.30
N LYS A 186 -26.21 11.30 8.02
CA LYS A 186 -25.15 11.48 9.01
C LYS A 186 -23.84 11.91 8.34
N MET A 187 -23.44 11.25 7.24
CA MET A 187 -22.25 11.63 6.50
C MET A 187 -22.37 13.04 5.91
N ALA A 188 -23.55 13.45 5.42
CA ALA A 188 -23.78 14.80 4.93
C ALA A 188 -23.63 15.83 6.05
N LYS A 189 -24.16 15.56 7.26
CA LYS A 189 -23.97 16.41 8.44
C LYS A 189 -22.51 16.48 8.87
N ASP A 190 -21.84 15.32 8.98
CA ASP A 190 -20.43 15.24 9.37
C ASP A 190 -19.53 15.94 8.33
N GLY A 191 -19.79 15.75 7.04
CA GLY A 191 -19.10 16.43 5.94
C GLY A 191 -19.32 17.94 5.97
N ALA A 192 -20.54 18.40 6.25
CA ALA A 192 -20.84 19.82 6.40
C ALA A 192 -20.15 20.46 7.61
N VAL A 193 -19.84 19.69 8.65
CA VAL A 193 -19.03 20.16 9.79
C VAL A 193 -17.54 20.16 9.44
N LEU A 194 -17.05 19.13 8.73
CA LEU A 194 -15.65 19.02 8.33
C LEU A 194 -15.22 20.08 7.30
N LEU A 195 -16.15 20.58 6.48
CA LEU A 195 -15.90 21.54 5.40
C LEU A 195 -16.22 23.00 5.75
N LYS A 196 -16.51 23.29 7.02
CA LYS A 196 -16.73 24.65 7.54
C LYS A 196 -15.51 25.14 8.29
#